data_AF-A0A2E8J0H7-F1
#
_entry.id   AF-A0A2E8J0H7-F1
#
_cell.length_a   1.000
_cell.length_b   1.000
_cell.length_c   1.000
_cell.angle_alpha   90.00
_cell.angle_beta   90.00
_cell.angle_gamma   90.00
#
_symmetry.space_group_name_H-M   'P 1'
#
loop_
_entity.id
_entity.type
_entity.pdbx_description
1 polymer ?
#
loop_
_entity_poly.entity_id
_entity_poly.type
_entity_poly.pdbx_seq_one_letter_code
_entity_poly.pdbx_strand_id
1 'polypeptide(L)'
;MANFLITSANTLTEGSSGNDVIELDTALGNTVYGAGGADKISAGNVNATNAIINGGQGADTINLDSANINVGRVFAGGDNDIISAASATVAESTINAGGGTDTITIGSATLTRSTINGNAGHDYITASALSLSTAFVGLGAGNDSISFSGATITDSKIAGGGGADSIVFTAGAGSAVLVQGDTLTDSEYYGNDTISIGGVLGDDATVQGGGGADLITATATLGDAGFFAGNNGKDTISLSAIQGSGNTIGGGAAADVITIADGQTASAAYVFGGGGADQITVSAQVGLAGEAFYINGGEGADSIGLGTTVSGAVLSYTSFANSNIDSTDVISAMTGVDASFSVTQSVVSANFAAATTVNGLAIGASGTASAFSAGINTVTARATELDSVLTEGDTVFFSDNAGTDYLWIQGGAAGSGNDGDLLVQVNTAVSAIQIAGGTALTIDLA
;
A
#
# COMPACT_ATOMS: atom_id res chain seq x y z
N MET A 1 -2.21 3.11 48.69
CA MET A 1 -3.66 3.32 48.89
C MET A 1 -3.92 4.52 49.78
N ALA A 2 -3.70 5.66 49.17
CA ALA A 2 -4.24 6.96 49.47
C ALA A 2 -5.39 7.23 48.47
N ASN A 3 -6.36 8.01 48.94
CA ASN A 3 -7.46 8.49 48.12
C ASN A 3 -7.37 10.01 48.06
N PHE A 4 -7.30 10.57 46.86
CA PHE A 4 -7.17 11.99 46.62
C PHE A 4 -8.42 12.52 45.90
N LEU A 5 -8.92 13.67 46.35
CA LEU A 5 -9.93 14.44 45.65
C LEU A 5 -9.36 15.83 45.35
N ILE A 6 -9.11 16.10 44.08
CA ILE A 6 -8.49 17.34 43.60
C ILE A 6 -9.60 18.31 43.19
N THR A 7 -9.85 19.29 44.05
CA THR A 7 -10.90 20.31 43.86
C THR A 7 -10.36 21.69 43.46
N SER A 8 -9.03 21.85 43.39
CA SER A 8 -8.36 23.11 43.09
C SER A 8 -7.49 23.00 41.83
N ALA A 9 -7.36 24.12 41.10
CA ALA A 9 -6.51 24.24 39.92
C ALA A 9 -5.04 24.52 40.30
N ASN A 10 -4.11 24.25 39.37
CA ASN A 10 -2.67 24.48 39.51
C ASN A 10 -2.03 23.81 40.74
N THR A 11 -2.45 22.58 41.02
CA THR A 11 -1.94 21.78 42.12
C THR A 11 -0.98 20.70 41.62
N LEU A 12 -0.05 20.30 42.49
CA LEU A 12 0.74 19.07 42.36
C LEU A 12 0.17 18.05 43.34
N THR A 13 -0.21 16.87 42.83
CA THR A 13 -0.60 15.72 43.64
C THR A 13 0.30 14.54 43.28
N GLU A 14 0.93 13.97 44.29
CA GLU A 14 1.78 12.79 44.17
C GLU A 14 1.17 11.65 44.99
N GLY A 15 0.91 10.54 44.31
CA GLY A 15 0.52 9.29 44.93
C GLY A 15 1.67 8.63 45.70
N SER A 16 1.36 7.46 46.23
CA SER A 16 2.21 6.60 47.02
C SER A 16 2.75 5.46 46.16
N SER A 17 3.51 4.55 46.77
CA SER A 17 4.05 3.37 46.07
C SER A 17 3.07 2.19 46.02
N GLY A 18 1.78 2.40 46.28
CA GLY A 18 0.81 1.32 46.12
C GLY A 18 -0.55 1.85 45.78
N ASN A 19 -1.38 1.01 45.15
CA ASN A 19 -2.65 1.32 44.50
C ASN A 19 -3.46 2.46 45.13
N ASP A 20 -3.51 3.58 44.43
CA ASP A 20 -4.18 4.81 44.82
C ASP A 20 -5.42 5.10 43.97
N VAL A 21 -6.31 5.92 44.52
CA VAL A 21 -7.48 6.42 43.79
C VAL A 21 -7.42 7.94 43.79
N ILE A 22 -7.32 8.52 42.60
CA ILE A 22 -7.20 9.96 42.40
C ILE A 22 -8.38 10.43 41.56
N GLU A 23 -9.24 11.27 42.15
CA GLU A 23 -10.39 11.87 41.47
C GLU A 23 -10.15 13.37 41.28
N LEU A 24 -10.31 13.85 40.05
CA LEU A 24 -10.19 15.25 39.68
C LEU A 24 -11.60 15.82 39.48
N ASP A 25 -12.03 16.71 40.37
CA ASP A 25 -13.19 17.58 40.14
C ASP A 25 -12.82 18.78 39.25
N THR A 26 -11.53 19.09 39.18
CA THR A 26 -10.93 20.06 38.25
C THR A 26 -9.55 19.58 37.84
N ALA A 27 -9.16 19.89 36.60
CA ALA A 27 -7.87 19.49 36.04
C ALA A 27 -7.06 20.68 35.49
N LEU A 28 -7.55 21.91 35.64
CA LEU A 28 -6.89 23.10 35.08
C LEU A 28 -5.49 23.29 35.68
N GLY A 29 -4.45 23.15 34.86
CA GLY A 29 -3.05 23.30 35.24
C GLY A 29 -2.56 22.30 36.30
N ASN A 30 -3.34 21.25 36.58
CA ASN A 30 -3.01 20.28 37.61
C ASN A 30 -1.93 19.31 37.09
N THR A 31 -1.03 18.93 37.98
CA THR A 31 -0.05 17.86 37.76
C THR A 31 -0.35 16.74 38.75
N VAL A 32 -0.61 15.55 38.22
CA VAL A 32 -1.01 14.36 38.99
C VAL A 32 -0.09 13.21 38.62
N TYR A 33 0.47 12.57 39.64
CA TYR A 33 1.24 11.33 39.54
C TYR A 33 0.58 10.26 40.42
N GLY A 34 0.25 9.09 39.88
CA GLY A 34 -0.09 7.90 40.68
C GLY A 34 1.15 7.33 41.40
N ALA A 35 2.30 7.45 40.74
CA ALA A 35 3.64 7.08 41.17
C ALA A 35 3.92 5.58 41.07
N GLY A 36 3.44 4.74 42.00
CA GLY A 36 3.70 3.31 41.94
C GLY A 36 2.53 2.49 42.44
N GLY A 37 2.32 1.32 41.83
CA GLY A 37 1.19 0.46 42.15
C GLY A 37 0.18 0.47 41.00
N ALA A 38 -0.95 -0.20 41.19
CA ALA A 38 -2.05 -0.16 40.22
C ALA A 38 -3.02 0.95 40.61
N ASP A 39 -2.83 2.13 40.04
CA ASP A 39 -3.54 3.35 40.39
C ASP A 39 -4.76 3.57 39.50
N LYS A 40 -5.76 4.25 40.07
CA LYS A 40 -6.96 4.67 39.34
C LYS A 40 -7.05 6.19 39.35
N ILE A 41 -6.87 6.81 38.19
CA ILE A 41 -6.99 8.24 38.00
C ILE A 41 -8.26 8.55 37.20
N SER A 42 -9.15 9.34 37.76
CA SER A 42 -10.41 9.75 37.14
C SER A 42 -10.42 11.26 36.91
N ALA A 43 -10.39 11.66 35.64
CA ALA A 43 -10.48 13.04 35.18
C ALA A 43 -11.61 13.16 34.14
N GLY A 44 -12.79 12.61 34.45
CA GLY A 44 -13.96 12.71 33.58
C GLY A 44 -14.77 13.98 33.83
N ASN A 45 -15.45 14.50 32.79
CA ASN A 45 -16.25 15.73 32.85
C ASN A 45 -15.51 16.99 33.35
N VAL A 46 -14.18 17.06 33.22
CA VAL A 46 -13.37 18.21 33.63
C VAL A 46 -12.76 18.95 32.44
N ASN A 47 -12.38 20.21 32.66
CA ASN A 47 -11.51 20.95 31.74
C ASN A 47 -10.05 20.76 32.18
N ALA A 48 -9.31 19.91 31.47
CA ALA A 48 -7.91 19.59 31.68
C ALA A 48 -7.01 20.41 30.74
N THR A 49 -7.01 21.73 30.93
CA THR A 49 -6.11 22.62 30.17
C THR A 49 -4.74 22.69 30.83
N ASN A 50 -3.66 22.48 30.07
CA ASN A 50 -2.28 22.39 30.60
C ASN A 50 -2.11 21.38 31.74
N ALA A 51 -2.96 20.34 31.78
CA ALA A 51 -2.89 19.31 32.79
C ALA A 51 -1.82 18.28 32.46
N ILE A 52 -1.20 17.71 33.49
CA ILE A 52 -0.37 16.51 33.41
C ILE A 52 -1.05 15.45 34.26
N ILE A 53 -1.41 14.34 33.64
CA ILE A 53 -1.91 13.15 34.32
C ILE A 53 -0.93 12.03 34.01
N ASN A 54 -0.33 11.45 35.04
CA ASN A 54 0.66 10.39 34.91
C ASN A 54 0.29 9.24 35.87
N GLY A 55 0.10 8.03 35.35
CA GLY A 55 -0.12 6.84 36.17
C GLY A 55 1.14 6.51 36.97
N GLY A 56 2.22 6.18 36.28
CA GLY A 56 3.53 5.95 36.88
C GLY A 56 4.02 4.54 36.57
N GLN A 57 4.43 3.80 37.60
CA GLN A 57 4.78 2.40 37.45
C GLN A 57 3.64 1.52 37.96
N GLY A 58 3.33 0.45 37.25
CA GLY A 58 2.31 -0.52 37.62
C GLY A 58 1.07 -0.37 36.75
N ALA A 59 0.20 -1.37 36.78
CA ALA A 59 -0.94 -1.46 35.88
C ALA A 59 -2.04 -0.45 36.25
N ASP A 60 -2.00 0.71 35.59
CA ASP A 60 -2.82 1.87 35.91
C ASP A 60 -4.10 1.93 35.08
N THR A 61 -5.09 2.66 35.59
CA THR A 61 -6.32 2.98 34.89
C THR A 61 -6.57 4.48 34.90
N ILE A 62 -6.56 5.10 33.72
CA ILE A 62 -6.86 6.51 33.52
C ILE A 62 -8.19 6.67 32.78
N ASN A 63 -9.17 7.29 33.46
CA ASN A 63 -10.46 7.62 32.87
C ASN A 63 -10.53 9.12 32.52
N LEU A 64 -10.74 9.41 31.23
CA LEU A 64 -10.87 10.74 30.64
C LEU A 64 -12.26 10.95 30.02
N ASP A 65 -13.24 10.14 30.38
CA ASP A 65 -14.57 10.15 29.75
C ASP A 65 -15.21 11.53 29.89
N SER A 66 -15.63 12.10 28.75
CA SER A 66 -16.20 13.46 28.66
C SER A 66 -15.26 14.59 29.12
N ALA A 67 -13.96 14.35 29.26
CA ALA A 67 -12.99 15.39 29.57
C ALA A 67 -12.76 16.32 28.37
N ASN A 68 -12.44 17.59 28.64
CA ASN A 68 -11.90 18.53 27.66
C ASN A 68 -10.42 18.74 27.95
N ILE A 69 -9.55 18.03 27.22
CA ILE A 69 -8.10 18.06 27.35
C ILE A 69 -7.55 19.02 26.30
N ASN A 70 -6.85 20.06 26.74
CA ASN A 70 -6.32 21.08 25.85
C ASN A 70 -4.89 21.45 26.26
N VAL A 71 -3.92 21.27 25.37
CA VAL A 71 -2.48 21.35 25.74
C VAL A 71 -2.15 20.43 26.93
N GLY A 72 -2.88 19.33 27.06
CA GLY A 72 -2.72 18.36 28.14
C GLY A 72 -1.76 17.25 27.77
N ARG A 73 -1.21 16.60 28.80
CA ARG A 73 -0.38 15.41 28.65
C ARG A 73 -0.90 14.31 29.58
N VAL A 74 -1.26 13.18 28.99
CA VAL A 74 -1.65 11.98 29.69
C VAL A 74 -0.60 10.91 29.40
N PHE A 75 -0.02 10.35 30.46
CA PHE A 75 0.95 9.26 30.42
C PHE A 75 0.41 8.14 31.31
N ALA A 76 0.24 6.92 30.81
CA ALA A 76 -0.10 5.83 31.71
C ALA A 76 1.15 5.35 32.44
N GLY A 77 2.23 5.09 31.72
CA GLY A 77 3.57 4.99 32.28
C GLY A 77 4.25 3.69 31.90
N GLY A 78 4.49 2.81 32.85
CA GLY A 78 5.05 1.49 32.60
C GLY A 78 4.19 0.39 33.17
N ASP A 79 4.35 -0.82 32.63
CA ASP A 79 3.44 -1.96 32.81
C ASP A 79 2.13 -1.81 32.02
N ASN A 80 1.20 -2.76 32.17
CA ASN A 80 0.03 -2.86 31.31
C ASN A 80 -1.11 -1.95 31.78
N ASP A 81 -1.39 -0.92 31.00
CA ASP A 81 -2.27 0.17 31.38
C ASP A 81 -3.59 0.23 30.60
N ILE A 82 -4.57 0.94 31.18
CA ILE A 82 -5.87 1.20 30.55
C ILE A 82 -6.15 2.69 30.51
N ILE A 83 -6.40 3.23 29.31
CA ILE A 83 -6.87 4.60 29.10
C ILE A 83 -8.26 4.57 28.44
N SER A 84 -9.25 5.25 29.03
CA SER A 84 -10.58 5.42 28.46
C SER A 84 -10.90 6.88 28.17
N ALA A 85 -11.42 7.16 26.97
CA ALA A 85 -11.84 8.48 26.52
C ALA A 85 -13.14 8.38 25.67
N ALA A 86 -14.25 7.97 26.29
CA ALA A 86 -15.50 7.66 25.57
C ALA A 86 -16.14 8.86 24.84
N SER A 87 -16.03 10.07 25.39
CA SER A 87 -16.62 11.30 24.81
C SER A 87 -15.72 12.51 25.03
N ALA A 88 -14.41 12.29 25.10
CA ALA A 88 -13.46 13.36 25.37
C ALA A 88 -13.30 14.32 24.17
N THR A 89 -13.01 15.58 24.43
CA THR A 89 -12.44 16.49 23.42
C THR A 89 -10.97 16.66 23.76
N VAL A 90 -10.08 16.36 22.81
CA VAL A 90 -8.63 16.35 22.99
C VAL A 90 -8.03 17.22 21.90
N ALA A 91 -7.48 18.36 22.28
CA ALA A 91 -6.92 19.34 21.37
C ALA A 91 -5.48 19.64 21.76
N GLU A 92 -4.57 19.63 20.78
CA GLU A 92 -3.16 20.01 20.99
C GLU A 92 -2.49 19.22 22.13
N SER A 93 -2.90 17.96 22.32
CA SER A 93 -2.56 17.18 23.51
C SER A 93 -1.92 15.84 23.15
N THR A 94 -1.31 15.21 24.14
CA THR A 94 -0.69 13.88 24.02
C THR A 94 -1.36 12.91 24.98
N ILE A 95 -1.75 11.75 24.46
CA ILE A 95 -2.09 10.55 25.22
C ILE A 95 -1.02 9.51 24.90
N ASN A 96 -0.37 8.97 25.91
CA ASN A 96 0.75 8.06 25.76
C ASN A 96 0.56 6.93 26.76
N ALA A 97 0.47 5.70 26.27
CA ALA A 97 0.26 4.53 27.12
C ALA A 97 1.58 4.16 27.81
N GLY A 98 2.65 3.95 27.06
CA GLY A 98 4.01 3.97 27.59
C GLY A 98 4.71 2.66 27.30
N GLY A 99 5.12 1.92 28.31
CA GLY A 99 5.72 0.61 28.10
C GLY A 99 4.87 -0.47 28.74
N GLY A 100 4.42 -1.46 27.98
CA GLY A 100 3.51 -2.48 28.48
C GLY A 100 2.64 -3.03 27.36
N THR A 101 1.72 -3.89 27.71
CA THR A 101 0.61 -4.25 26.81
C THR A 101 -0.58 -3.40 27.20
N ASP A 102 -0.77 -2.29 26.50
CA ASP A 102 -1.73 -1.27 26.92
C ASP A 102 -3.05 -1.36 26.15
N THR A 103 -4.10 -0.81 26.74
CA THR A 103 -5.41 -0.69 26.11
C THR A 103 -5.90 0.76 26.13
N ILE A 104 -6.10 1.34 24.95
CA ILE A 104 -6.70 2.66 24.78
C ILE A 104 -8.07 2.50 24.12
N THR A 105 -9.12 2.89 24.83
CA THR A 105 -10.49 2.91 24.31
C THR A 105 -10.95 4.34 24.09
N ILE A 106 -11.31 4.66 22.86
CA ILE A 106 -11.77 5.98 22.43
C ILE A 106 -13.16 5.83 21.86
N GLY A 107 -14.14 6.49 22.47
CA GLY A 107 -15.49 6.51 21.95
C GLY A 107 -15.68 7.65 20.95
N SER A 108 -16.82 8.34 21.05
CA SER A 108 -17.17 9.54 20.30
C SER A 108 -16.36 10.77 20.73
N ALA A 109 -15.03 10.63 20.76
CA ALA A 109 -14.10 11.70 21.07
C ALA A 109 -13.83 12.56 19.83
N THR A 110 -13.34 13.78 20.06
CA THR A 110 -12.78 14.64 19.00
C THR A 110 -11.31 14.89 19.31
N LEU A 111 -10.42 14.47 18.41
CA LEU A 111 -8.99 14.66 18.49
C LEU A 111 -8.53 15.59 17.38
N THR A 112 -7.98 16.74 17.75
CA THR A 112 -7.45 17.72 16.80
C THR A 112 -6.03 18.08 17.16
N ARG A 113 -5.10 18.03 16.20
CA ARG A 113 -3.68 18.35 16.42
C ARG A 113 -3.08 17.61 17.62
N SER A 114 -3.50 16.38 17.82
CA SER A 114 -3.17 15.60 19.01
C SER A 114 -2.42 14.32 18.65
N THR A 115 -1.78 13.73 19.65
CA THR A 115 -1.00 12.51 19.51
C THR A 115 -1.55 11.44 20.44
N ILE A 116 -1.73 10.22 19.92
CA ILE A 116 -1.93 9.01 20.71
C ILE A 116 -0.76 8.07 20.42
N ASN A 117 -0.08 7.59 21.47
CA ASN A 117 1.00 6.62 21.35
C ASN A 117 0.74 5.39 22.24
N GLY A 118 0.97 4.19 21.70
CA GLY A 118 1.18 2.96 22.51
C GLY A 118 2.60 2.92 23.10
N ASN A 119 3.58 3.19 22.23
CA ASN A 119 5.04 3.14 22.37
C ASN A 119 5.67 1.74 22.43
N ALA A 120 5.70 1.04 23.55
CA ALA A 120 6.48 -0.20 23.64
C ALA A 120 5.64 -1.32 24.23
N GLY A 121 5.68 -2.50 23.60
CA GLY A 121 4.90 -3.67 23.99
C GLY A 121 3.70 -3.84 23.07
N HIS A 122 2.78 -4.74 23.42
CA HIS A 122 1.68 -5.14 22.53
C HIS A 122 0.40 -4.35 22.82
N ASP A 123 0.14 -3.31 22.05
CA ASP A 123 -0.88 -2.31 22.36
C ASP A 123 -2.18 -2.48 21.57
N TYR A 124 -3.29 -2.16 22.23
CA TYR A 124 -4.63 -2.27 21.68
C TYR A 124 -5.35 -0.92 21.70
N ILE A 125 -5.60 -0.34 20.53
CA ILE A 125 -6.38 0.89 20.39
C ILE A 125 -7.72 0.59 19.71
N THR A 126 -8.82 0.92 20.36
CA THR A 126 -10.16 0.86 19.77
C THR A 126 -10.77 2.26 19.70
N ALA A 127 -11.22 2.66 18.52
CA ALA A 127 -11.78 3.99 18.26
C ALA A 127 -13.14 3.88 17.55
N SER A 128 -14.21 4.20 18.28
CA SER A 128 -15.59 4.14 17.75
C SER A 128 -16.19 5.55 17.63
N ALA A 129 -16.58 5.97 16.43
CA ALA A 129 -17.14 7.32 16.20
C ALA A 129 -16.19 8.49 16.57
N LEU A 130 -14.87 8.24 16.57
CA LEU A 130 -13.83 9.24 16.74
C LEU A 130 -13.81 10.23 15.57
N SER A 131 -13.70 11.52 15.85
CA SER A 131 -13.30 12.53 14.86
C SER A 131 -11.81 12.83 15.03
N LEU A 132 -10.98 12.51 14.04
CA LEU A 132 -9.53 12.69 14.06
C LEU A 132 -9.14 13.65 12.92
N SER A 133 -8.50 14.77 13.27
CA SER A 133 -8.07 15.77 12.28
C SER A 133 -6.69 16.31 12.62
N THR A 134 -5.79 16.35 11.63
CA THR A 134 -4.40 16.86 11.79
C THR A 134 -3.65 16.19 12.93
N ALA A 135 -3.91 14.90 13.17
CA ALA A 135 -3.46 14.18 14.35
C ALA A 135 -2.58 12.98 13.99
N PHE A 136 -1.91 12.45 15.01
CA PHE A 136 -1.03 11.29 14.88
C PHE A 136 -1.47 10.19 15.85
N VAL A 137 -1.55 8.95 15.34
CA VAL A 137 -1.71 7.74 16.15
C VAL A 137 -0.58 6.80 15.78
N GLY A 138 0.28 6.44 16.73
CA GLY A 138 1.37 5.49 16.54
C GLY A 138 1.34 4.40 17.61
N LEU A 139 1.45 3.14 17.23
CA LEU A 139 1.43 2.05 18.21
C LEU A 139 2.83 1.79 18.77
N GLY A 140 3.87 1.88 17.94
CA GLY A 140 5.26 1.86 18.38
C GLY A 140 5.90 0.50 18.16
N ALA A 141 6.73 0.03 19.10
CA ALA A 141 7.38 -1.26 18.99
C ALA A 141 6.51 -2.33 19.64
N GLY A 142 6.12 -3.36 18.89
CA GLY A 142 5.14 -4.32 19.35
C GLY A 142 4.48 -5.05 18.21
N ASN A 143 3.66 -6.04 18.55
CA ASN A 143 2.64 -6.50 17.60
C ASN A 143 1.33 -5.92 18.09
N ASP A 144 0.92 -4.84 17.47
CA ASP A 144 -0.13 -3.96 17.97
C ASP A 144 -1.40 -4.09 17.14
N SER A 145 -2.49 -3.56 17.66
CA SER A 145 -3.77 -3.56 16.96
C SER A 145 -4.50 -2.24 17.15
N ILE A 146 -4.93 -1.65 16.04
CA ILE A 146 -5.82 -0.50 16.02
C ILE A 146 -7.05 -0.76 15.16
N SER A 147 -8.23 -0.43 15.70
CA SER A 147 -9.49 -0.58 14.99
C SER A 147 -10.35 0.68 15.07
N PHE A 148 -10.78 1.15 13.90
CA PHE A 148 -11.71 2.26 13.70
C PHE A 148 -13.06 1.72 13.21
N SER A 149 -14.10 1.76 14.04
CA SER A 149 -15.43 1.19 13.70
C SER A 149 -16.44 2.21 13.15
N GLY A 150 -16.08 3.49 13.12
CA GLY A 150 -16.92 4.57 12.60
C GLY A 150 -16.25 5.94 12.69
N ALA A 151 -14.92 5.97 12.62
CA ALA A 151 -14.16 7.20 12.79
C ALA A 151 -14.21 8.05 11.51
N THR A 152 -14.23 9.37 11.68
CA THR A 152 -13.97 10.34 10.61
C THR A 152 -12.53 10.80 10.77
N ILE A 153 -11.66 10.45 9.84
CA ILE A 153 -10.22 10.72 9.94
C ILE A 153 -9.80 11.54 8.73
N THR A 154 -9.20 12.72 8.92
CA THR A 154 -8.67 13.56 7.84
C THR A 154 -7.30 14.11 8.21
N ASP A 155 -6.44 14.34 7.21
CA ASP A 155 -5.13 14.98 7.39
C ASP A 155 -4.29 14.36 8.52
N SER A 156 -4.41 13.06 8.73
CA SER A 156 -3.88 12.39 9.92
C SER A 156 -2.97 11.23 9.53
N LYS A 157 -2.01 10.95 10.40
CA LYS A 157 -1.08 9.82 10.24
C LYS A 157 -1.39 8.73 11.25
N ILE A 158 -1.59 7.52 10.76
CA ILE A 158 -1.76 6.29 11.53
C ILE A 158 -0.56 5.39 11.23
N ALA A 159 0.07 4.89 12.28
CA ALA A 159 1.28 4.09 12.21
C ALA A 159 1.14 2.89 13.13
N GLY A 160 1.43 1.68 12.63
CA GLY A 160 1.69 0.50 13.45
C GLY A 160 2.97 0.75 14.25
N GLY A 161 4.11 0.67 13.58
CA GLY A 161 5.38 1.09 14.15
C GLY A 161 6.50 0.14 13.78
N GLY A 162 6.76 -0.88 14.59
CA GLY A 162 7.66 -1.96 14.26
C GLY A 162 7.23 -3.24 14.97
N GLY A 163 7.29 -4.36 14.26
CA GLY A 163 6.62 -5.60 14.64
C GLY A 163 5.31 -5.76 13.86
N ALA A 164 4.64 -6.90 14.01
CA ALA A 164 3.53 -7.27 13.12
C ALA A 164 2.20 -6.67 13.61
N ASP A 165 1.75 -5.62 12.95
CA ASP A 165 0.63 -4.77 13.36
C ASP A 165 -0.66 -5.03 12.58
N SER A 166 -1.81 -4.76 13.21
CA SER A 166 -3.14 -4.86 12.61
C SER A 166 -3.85 -3.50 12.63
N ILE A 167 -4.05 -2.90 11.46
CA ILE A 167 -4.71 -1.60 11.28
C ILE A 167 -6.02 -1.79 10.51
N VAL A 168 -7.15 -1.53 11.17
CA VAL A 168 -8.49 -1.80 10.58
C VAL A 168 -9.36 -0.55 10.55
N PHE A 169 -9.84 -0.17 9.37
CA PHE A 169 -10.83 0.88 9.14
C PHE A 169 -12.15 0.28 8.65
N THR A 170 -13.12 0.11 9.52
CA THR A 170 -14.42 -0.50 9.13
C THR A 170 -15.22 0.40 8.19
N ALA A 171 -15.19 1.72 8.41
CA ALA A 171 -15.97 2.70 7.64
C ALA A 171 -15.13 3.46 6.60
N GLY A 172 -13.83 3.15 6.45
CA GLY A 172 -12.89 3.92 5.64
C GLY A 172 -12.28 5.10 6.40
N ALA A 173 -11.70 6.05 5.66
CA ALA A 173 -11.15 7.30 6.17
C ALA A 173 -11.34 8.44 5.15
N GLY A 174 -11.21 9.68 5.59
CA GLY A 174 -11.29 10.85 4.71
C GLY A 174 -10.00 11.10 3.92
N SER A 175 -9.86 12.32 3.42
CA SER A 175 -8.73 12.72 2.57
C SER A 175 -7.43 12.93 3.34
N ALA A 176 -6.31 12.84 2.62
CA ALA A 176 -4.96 13.10 3.10
C ALA A 176 -4.58 12.29 4.36
N VAL A 177 -5.08 11.05 4.43
CA VAL A 177 -4.75 10.11 5.51
C VAL A 177 -3.55 9.30 5.09
N LEU A 178 -2.52 9.28 5.95
CA LEU A 178 -1.36 8.41 5.80
C LEU A 178 -1.49 7.23 6.77
N VAL A 179 -1.52 6.02 6.23
CA VAL A 179 -1.49 4.77 6.96
C VAL A 179 -0.18 4.05 6.65
N GLN A 180 0.55 3.65 7.68
CA GLN A 180 1.77 2.86 7.55
C GLN A 180 1.71 1.69 8.53
N GLY A 181 2.02 0.48 8.07
CA GLY A 181 2.31 -0.65 8.96
C GLY A 181 3.57 -0.33 9.74
N ASP A 182 4.72 -0.36 9.06
CA ASP A 182 5.99 0.03 9.63
C ASP A 182 6.32 1.52 9.47
N THR A 183 6.99 2.07 10.48
CA THR A 183 7.56 3.42 10.43
C THR A 183 9.07 3.46 10.58
N LEU A 184 9.66 2.33 10.98
CA LEU A 184 11.09 2.19 11.18
C LEU A 184 11.74 1.78 9.87
N THR A 185 12.82 2.47 9.51
CA THR A 185 13.59 2.14 8.29
C THR A 185 14.58 1.01 8.51
N ASP A 186 14.63 0.45 9.71
CA ASP A 186 15.57 -0.60 10.09
C ASP A 186 14.91 -1.97 9.96
N SER A 187 15.50 -2.83 9.13
CA SER A 187 15.00 -4.16 8.81
C SER A 187 14.86 -5.10 10.01
N GLU A 188 15.53 -4.81 11.13
CA GLU A 188 15.37 -5.58 12.37
C GLU A 188 13.98 -5.46 12.99
N TYR A 189 13.23 -4.41 12.63
CA TYR A 189 11.92 -4.10 13.18
C TYR A 189 10.78 -4.29 12.18
N TYR A 190 11.06 -4.88 11.01
CA TYR A 190 10.04 -5.10 10.00
C TYR A 190 8.97 -6.08 10.48
N GLY A 191 7.72 -5.62 10.42
CA GLY A 191 6.51 -6.36 10.73
C GLY A 191 6.06 -7.25 9.58
N ASN A 192 5.01 -8.03 9.79
CA ASN A 192 4.20 -8.50 8.67
C ASN A 192 2.81 -7.92 8.95
N ASP A 193 2.54 -6.76 8.38
CA ASP A 193 1.42 -5.94 8.80
C ASP A 193 0.15 -6.29 8.05
N THR A 194 -0.98 -6.11 8.71
CA THR A 194 -2.30 -6.24 8.09
C THR A 194 -3.02 -4.91 8.13
N ILE A 195 -3.26 -4.33 6.95
CA ILE A 195 -4.03 -3.09 6.78
C ILE A 195 -5.33 -3.43 6.06
N SER A 196 -6.47 -3.17 6.71
CA SER A 196 -7.79 -3.50 6.17
C SER A 196 -8.71 -2.29 6.14
N ILE A 197 -9.15 -1.93 4.94
CA ILE A 197 -10.04 -0.79 4.68
C ILE A 197 -11.39 -1.30 4.18
N GLY A 198 -12.42 -1.24 5.03
CA GLY A 198 -13.78 -1.67 4.76
C GLY A 198 -14.65 -0.63 4.02
N GLY A 199 -14.29 0.65 4.09
CA GLY A 199 -15.04 1.76 3.48
C GLY A 199 -14.17 2.68 2.63
N VAL A 200 -14.74 3.77 2.12
CA VAL A 200 -14.06 4.67 1.18
C VAL A 200 -12.83 5.31 1.84
N LEU A 201 -11.70 5.32 1.14
CA LEU A 201 -10.59 6.22 1.45
C LEU A 201 -10.72 7.48 0.60
N GLY A 202 -10.67 8.64 1.24
CA GLY A 202 -10.75 9.92 0.55
C GLY A 202 -9.52 10.20 -0.33
N ASP A 203 -9.55 11.36 -1.00
CA ASP A 203 -8.49 11.78 -1.91
C ASP A 203 -7.13 11.93 -1.20
N ASP A 204 -6.04 11.78 -1.94
CA ASP A 204 -4.65 11.89 -1.44
C ASP A 204 -4.32 10.92 -0.28
N ALA A 205 -5.10 9.85 -0.12
CA ALA A 205 -4.82 8.84 0.89
C ALA A 205 -3.60 8.00 0.51
N THR A 206 -2.72 7.77 1.47
CA THR A 206 -1.52 6.95 1.32
C THR A 206 -1.60 5.77 2.26
N VAL A 207 -1.44 4.55 1.74
CA VAL A 207 -1.41 3.31 2.51
C VAL A 207 -0.14 2.56 2.16
N GLN A 208 0.67 2.26 3.17
CA GLN A 208 1.96 1.60 2.99
C GLN A 208 2.09 0.46 3.99
N GLY A 209 2.55 -0.71 3.53
CA GLY A 209 2.93 -1.82 4.39
C GLY A 209 4.22 -1.44 5.13
N GLY A 210 5.31 -1.30 4.39
CA GLY A 210 6.58 -0.76 4.87
C GLY A 210 7.68 -1.80 4.75
N GLY A 211 7.92 -2.57 5.79
CA GLY A 211 8.86 -3.66 5.77
C GLY A 211 8.18 -5.00 6.05
N GLY A 212 8.73 -6.06 5.48
CA GLY A 212 8.25 -7.43 5.69
C GLY A 212 7.17 -7.84 4.70
N ALA A 213 6.38 -8.85 5.05
CA ALA A 213 5.39 -9.43 4.13
C ALA A 213 3.99 -8.95 4.52
N ASP A 214 3.56 -7.84 3.92
CA ASP A 214 2.38 -7.11 4.32
C ASP A 214 1.13 -7.54 3.56
N LEU A 215 -0.03 -7.42 4.21
CA LEU A 215 -1.34 -7.61 3.62
C LEU A 215 -2.12 -6.30 3.66
N ILE A 216 -2.32 -5.71 2.48
CA ILE A 216 -3.14 -4.51 2.30
C ILE A 216 -4.43 -4.89 1.58
N THR A 217 -5.57 -4.65 2.23
CA THR A 217 -6.89 -4.93 1.66
C THR A 217 -7.77 -3.69 1.68
N ALA A 218 -8.41 -3.38 0.55
CA ALA A 218 -9.42 -2.34 0.47
C ALA A 218 -10.66 -2.88 -0.25
N THR A 219 -11.76 -3.05 0.48
CA THR A 219 -13.01 -3.62 -0.05
C THR A 219 -13.97 -2.57 -0.61
N ALA A 220 -13.60 -1.29 -0.49
CA ALA A 220 -14.38 -0.17 -0.99
C ALA A 220 -13.58 0.61 -2.05
N THR A 221 -14.12 1.76 -2.44
CA THR A 221 -13.57 2.60 -3.51
C THR A 221 -12.49 3.52 -3.00
N LEU A 222 -11.43 3.70 -3.78
CA LEU A 222 -10.41 4.74 -3.57
C LEU A 222 -10.87 6.09 -4.13
N GLY A 223 -10.57 7.18 -3.41
CA GLY A 223 -10.63 8.56 -3.90
C GLY A 223 -9.55 8.86 -4.94
N ASP A 224 -9.45 10.14 -5.32
CA ASP A 224 -8.44 10.60 -6.28
C ASP A 224 -7.02 10.59 -5.66
N ALA A 225 -6.00 10.38 -6.51
CA ALA A 225 -4.58 10.49 -6.16
C ALA A 225 -4.12 9.64 -4.96
N GLY A 226 -4.76 8.49 -4.72
CA GLY A 226 -4.33 7.56 -3.68
C GLY A 226 -3.03 6.83 -4.03
N PHE A 227 -2.25 6.50 -3.01
CA PHE A 227 -1.00 5.75 -3.13
C PHE A 227 -1.02 4.51 -2.24
N PHE A 228 -0.87 3.34 -2.83
CA PHE A 228 -0.81 2.05 -2.14
C PHE A 228 0.53 1.40 -2.46
N ALA A 229 1.30 1.06 -1.43
CA ALA A 229 2.58 0.37 -1.63
C ALA A 229 2.83 -0.72 -0.58
N GLY A 230 3.30 -1.88 -1.02
CA GLY A 230 3.85 -2.90 -0.11
C GLY A 230 5.19 -2.42 0.47
N ASN A 231 6.09 -1.98 -0.41
CA ASN A 231 7.46 -1.52 -0.16
C ASN A 231 8.49 -2.65 -0.07
N ASN A 232 9.01 -3.03 1.10
CA ASN A 232 10.07 -4.04 1.18
C ASN A 232 9.50 -5.36 1.66
N GLY A 233 9.65 -6.42 0.86
CA GLY A 233 9.28 -7.77 1.25
C GLY A 233 8.13 -8.28 0.40
N LYS A 234 7.54 -9.42 0.75
CA LYS A 234 6.62 -10.11 -0.16
C LYS A 234 5.19 -9.72 0.16
N ASP A 235 4.71 -8.71 -0.53
CA ASP A 235 3.49 -8.02 -0.18
C ASP A 235 2.29 -8.54 -0.95
N THR A 236 1.11 -8.42 -0.34
CA THR A 236 -0.17 -8.74 -0.97
C THR A 236 -1.09 -7.52 -0.88
N ILE A 237 -1.42 -6.96 -2.04
CA ILE A 237 -2.35 -5.83 -2.17
C ILE A 237 -3.61 -6.32 -2.88
N SER A 238 -4.75 -6.25 -2.21
CA SER A 238 -6.05 -6.67 -2.75
C SER A 238 -7.07 -5.54 -2.67
N LEU A 239 -7.42 -4.97 -3.81
CA LEU A 239 -8.36 -3.86 -3.95
C LEU A 239 -9.62 -4.32 -4.68
N SER A 240 -10.80 -3.97 -4.15
CA SER A 240 -12.07 -4.27 -4.82
C SER A 240 -12.39 -3.32 -5.98
N ALA A 241 -12.00 -2.05 -5.89
CA ALA A 241 -12.19 -1.06 -6.94
C ALA A 241 -11.24 0.13 -6.76
N ILE A 242 -10.86 0.77 -7.86
CA ILE A 242 -10.09 2.03 -7.87
C ILE A 242 -10.96 3.05 -8.61
N GLN A 243 -11.80 3.86 -7.95
CA GLN A 243 -12.74 4.73 -8.69
C GLN A 243 -12.22 6.16 -8.92
N GLY A 244 -11.34 6.67 -8.06
CA GLY A 244 -10.69 7.96 -8.27
C GLY A 244 -9.53 7.91 -9.26
N SER A 245 -9.26 9.03 -9.90
CA SER A 245 -8.20 9.22 -10.88
C SER A 245 -6.81 9.34 -10.25
N GLY A 246 -5.75 9.04 -11.00
CA GLY A 246 -4.37 9.28 -10.55
C GLY A 246 -3.87 8.35 -9.44
N ASN A 247 -4.58 7.26 -9.17
CA ASN A 247 -4.18 6.28 -8.16
C ASN A 247 -2.91 5.53 -8.58
N THR A 248 -2.04 5.25 -7.61
CA THR A 248 -0.81 4.49 -7.80
C THR A 248 -0.78 3.31 -6.85
N ILE A 249 -0.53 2.11 -7.39
CA ILE A 249 -0.49 0.84 -6.67
C ILE A 249 0.83 0.16 -7.00
N GLY A 250 1.65 -0.10 -5.99
CA GLY A 250 2.99 -0.67 -6.13
C GLY A 250 3.20 -1.86 -5.20
N GLY A 251 3.76 -2.97 -5.70
CA GLY A 251 4.24 -4.06 -4.83
C GLY A 251 5.44 -3.58 -4.03
N GLY A 252 6.53 -3.26 -4.73
CA GLY A 252 7.76 -2.79 -4.13
C GLY A 252 8.93 -3.69 -4.50
N ALA A 253 9.63 -4.22 -3.50
CA ALA A 253 10.78 -5.09 -3.67
C ALA A 253 10.47 -6.48 -3.13
N ALA A 254 11.00 -7.52 -3.79
CA ALA A 254 10.60 -8.93 -3.68
C ALA A 254 9.33 -9.26 -4.48
N ALA A 255 8.90 -10.52 -4.37
CA ALA A 255 7.84 -11.08 -5.20
C ALA A 255 6.46 -10.78 -4.59
N ASP A 256 5.73 -9.87 -5.23
CA ASP A 256 4.49 -9.30 -4.73
C ASP A 256 3.25 -9.85 -5.43
N VAL A 257 2.09 -9.69 -4.79
CA VAL A 257 0.79 -10.06 -5.34
C VAL A 257 -0.13 -8.85 -5.31
N ILE A 258 -0.53 -8.36 -6.48
CA ILE A 258 -1.46 -7.26 -6.65
C ILE A 258 -2.73 -7.78 -7.32
N THR A 259 -3.87 -7.65 -6.65
CA THR A 259 -5.18 -8.02 -7.18
C THR A 259 -6.11 -6.82 -7.17
N ILE A 260 -6.66 -6.48 -8.33
CA ILE A 260 -7.69 -5.47 -8.51
C ILE A 260 -8.93 -6.20 -9.05
N ALA A 261 -9.92 -6.37 -8.19
CA ALA A 261 -11.12 -7.16 -8.47
C ALA A 261 -12.18 -6.38 -9.27
N ASP A 262 -13.35 -7.00 -9.47
CA ASP A 262 -14.47 -6.54 -10.30
C ASP A 262 -15.18 -5.29 -9.75
N GLY A 263 -14.53 -4.14 -9.88
CA GLY A 263 -15.11 -2.81 -9.73
C GLY A 263 -14.67 -1.92 -10.87
N GLN A 264 -15.47 -0.91 -11.25
CA GLN A 264 -15.04 0.08 -12.24
C GLN A 264 -13.70 0.67 -11.79
N THR A 265 -12.68 0.56 -12.65
CA THR A 265 -11.41 1.25 -12.44
C THR A 265 -11.47 2.63 -13.07
N ALA A 266 -10.82 3.57 -12.40
CA ALA A 266 -10.77 4.96 -12.77
C ALA A 266 -9.95 5.15 -14.04
N SER A 267 -10.15 6.30 -14.63
CA SER A 267 -9.18 6.94 -15.51
C SER A 267 -7.82 7.13 -14.83
N ALA A 268 -6.71 6.78 -15.51
CA ALA A 268 -5.35 7.16 -15.11
C ALA A 268 -4.81 6.53 -13.81
N ALA A 269 -5.03 5.23 -13.57
CA ALA A 269 -4.34 4.51 -12.51
C ALA A 269 -3.04 3.85 -13.00
N TYR A 270 -2.07 3.72 -12.09
CA TYR A 270 -0.79 3.06 -12.30
C TYR A 270 -0.68 1.86 -11.37
N VAL A 271 -0.36 0.71 -11.94
CA VAL A 271 -0.11 -0.53 -11.20
C VAL A 271 1.29 -1.02 -11.56
N PHE A 272 2.14 -1.24 -10.57
CA PHE A 272 3.45 -1.83 -10.80
C PHE A 272 3.79 -2.90 -9.77
N GLY A 273 4.39 -4.00 -10.20
CA GLY A 273 4.92 -5.02 -9.29
C GLY A 273 6.14 -4.47 -8.56
N GLY A 274 7.18 -4.10 -9.30
CA GLY A 274 8.36 -3.42 -8.76
C GLY A 274 9.63 -4.19 -9.06
N GLY A 275 10.23 -4.87 -8.08
CA GLY A 275 11.40 -5.70 -8.32
C GLY A 275 11.23 -7.06 -7.66
N GLY A 276 11.22 -8.14 -8.41
CA GLY A 276 10.85 -9.46 -7.93
C GLY A 276 10.07 -10.20 -9.01
N ALA A 277 9.58 -11.39 -8.71
CA ALA A 277 8.69 -12.09 -9.64
C ALA A 277 7.25 -11.86 -9.19
N ASP A 278 6.63 -10.83 -9.75
CA ASP A 278 5.37 -10.28 -9.27
C ASP A 278 4.16 -10.92 -9.95
N GLN A 279 3.03 -10.93 -9.26
CA GLN A 279 1.75 -11.38 -9.79
C GLN A 279 0.75 -10.23 -9.75
N ILE A 280 0.38 -9.72 -10.93
CA ILE A 280 -0.60 -8.64 -11.08
C ILE A 280 -1.85 -9.22 -11.72
N THR A 281 -2.99 -9.16 -11.05
CA THR A 281 -4.29 -9.57 -11.59
C THR A 281 -5.25 -8.39 -11.59
N VAL A 282 -5.74 -8.01 -12.77
CA VAL A 282 -6.73 -6.95 -12.95
C VAL A 282 -7.98 -7.55 -13.59
N SER A 283 -8.99 -7.84 -12.76
CA SER A 283 -10.28 -8.40 -13.23
C SER A 283 -11.29 -7.32 -13.61
N ALA A 284 -11.09 -6.10 -13.09
CA ALA A 284 -11.93 -4.92 -13.29
C ALA A 284 -12.23 -4.57 -14.75
N GLN A 285 -13.38 -3.92 -14.95
CA GLN A 285 -13.61 -3.11 -16.14
C GLN A 285 -12.65 -1.91 -16.12
N VAL A 286 -11.81 -1.82 -17.16
CA VAL A 286 -10.91 -0.68 -17.39
C VAL A 286 -11.50 0.21 -18.47
N GLY A 287 -11.46 1.52 -18.23
CA GLY A 287 -11.70 2.54 -19.23
C GLY A 287 -13.06 3.24 -19.14
N LEU A 288 -13.07 4.43 -18.54
CA LEU A 288 -13.86 5.52 -19.12
C LEU A 288 -13.05 6.04 -20.33
N ALA A 289 -13.69 6.18 -21.48
CA ALA A 289 -13.01 6.58 -22.72
C ALA A 289 -12.17 7.86 -22.53
N GLY A 290 -10.85 7.76 -22.75
CA GLY A 290 -9.94 8.93 -22.82
C GLY A 290 -8.69 8.87 -21.94
N GLU A 291 -8.59 7.97 -20.97
CA GLU A 291 -7.49 7.95 -20.01
C GLU A 291 -6.93 6.52 -19.83
N ALA A 292 -5.61 6.38 -19.88
CA ALA A 292 -4.92 5.09 -19.88
C ALA A 292 -4.80 4.50 -18.46
N PHE A 293 -4.90 3.17 -18.34
CA PHE A 293 -4.59 2.43 -17.12
C PHE A 293 -3.26 1.70 -17.31
N TYR A 294 -2.22 2.09 -16.58
CA TYR A 294 -0.88 1.57 -16.80
C TYR A 294 -0.59 0.38 -15.89
N ILE A 295 -0.04 -0.69 -16.48
CA ILE A 295 0.43 -1.86 -15.74
C ILE A 295 1.89 -2.11 -16.12
N ASN A 296 2.77 -2.27 -15.14
CA ASN A 296 4.17 -2.64 -15.35
C ASN A 296 4.51 -3.79 -14.40
N GLY A 297 5.09 -4.88 -14.90
CA GLY A 297 5.59 -5.96 -14.03
C GLY A 297 6.66 -5.43 -13.10
N GLY A 298 7.80 -5.02 -13.67
CA GLY A 298 8.92 -4.55 -12.89
C GLY A 298 10.21 -5.18 -13.36
N GLU A 299 11.22 -5.25 -12.48
CA GLU A 299 12.37 -6.13 -12.69
C GLU A 299 12.01 -7.54 -12.24
N GLY A 300 12.18 -8.54 -13.10
CA GLY A 300 11.99 -9.94 -12.72
C GLY A 300 11.09 -10.65 -13.73
N ALA A 301 10.56 -11.80 -13.35
CA ALA A 301 9.73 -12.62 -14.23
C ALA A 301 8.28 -12.53 -13.74
N ASP A 302 7.54 -11.59 -14.29
CA ASP A 302 6.24 -11.20 -13.76
C ASP A 302 5.09 -11.92 -14.46
N SER A 303 3.97 -12.09 -13.75
CA SER A 303 2.74 -12.66 -14.30
C SER A 303 1.64 -11.62 -14.24
N ILE A 304 1.16 -11.20 -15.42
CA ILE A 304 0.11 -10.19 -15.57
C ILE A 304 -1.16 -10.85 -16.12
N GLY A 305 -2.19 -10.94 -15.27
CA GLY A 305 -3.52 -11.46 -15.58
C GLY A 305 -4.53 -10.35 -15.87
N LEU A 306 -5.15 -10.33 -17.05
CA LEU A 306 -6.18 -9.37 -17.45
C LEU A 306 -7.57 -10.03 -17.60
N GLY A 307 -8.58 -9.45 -16.96
CA GLY A 307 -9.98 -9.89 -17.02
C GLY A 307 -10.72 -9.49 -18.31
N THR A 308 -11.96 -9.97 -18.49
CA THR A 308 -12.72 -9.92 -19.76
C THR A 308 -13.18 -8.54 -20.24
N THR A 309 -12.93 -7.47 -19.49
CA THR A 309 -13.46 -6.12 -19.79
C THR A 309 -12.41 -5.03 -19.60
N VAL A 310 -11.14 -5.34 -19.87
CA VAL A 310 -10.06 -4.37 -19.78
C VAL A 310 -9.96 -3.64 -21.12
N SER A 311 -10.55 -2.45 -21.26
CA SER A 311 -10.40 -1.60 -22.45
C SER A 311 -9.47 -0.42 -22.14
N GLY A 312 -8.41 -0.24 -22.93
CA GLY A 312 -7.48 0.87 -22.73
C GLY A 312 -6.46 0.66 -21.62
N ALA A 313 -6.23 -0.58 -21.18
CA ALA A 313 -5.01 -0.88 -20.43
C ALA A 313 -3.78 -0.69 -21.32
N VAL A 314 -2.75 -0.11 -20.71
CA VAL A 314 -1.44 0.09 -21.28
C VAL A 314 -0.46 -0.75 -20.47
N LEU A 315 0.00 -1.84 -21.06
CA LEU A 315 1.15 -2.57 -20.52
C LEU A 315 2.40 -1.73 -20.80
N SER A 316 3.12 -1.31 -19.76
CA SER A 316 4.24 -0.38 -19.86
C SER A 316 5.53 -1.03 -19.40
N TYR A 317 6.58 -0.91 -20.23
CA TYR A 317 7.95 -1.30 -19.90
C TYR A 317 8.83 -0.06 -19.96
N THR A 318 9.54 0.24 -18.87
CA THR A 318 10.40 1.44 -18.76
C THR A 318 11.87 1.12 -19.04
N SER A 319 12.23 -0.16 -19.01
CA SER A 319 13.54 -0.72 -19.32
C SER A 319 13.36 -2.05 -20.05
N PHE A 320 14.29 -2.38 -20.95
CA PHE A 320 14.35 -3.72 -21.55
C PHE A 320 14.70 -4.80 -20.52
N ALA A 321 15.37 -4.41 -19.42
CA ALA A 321 15.61 -5.30 -18.30
C ALA A 321 14.33 -5.70 -17.55
N ASN A 322 13.21 -4.97 -17.75
CA ASN A 322 11.94 -5.34 -17.13
C ASN A 322 11.43 -6.69 -17.64
N SER A 323 11.73 -7.05 -18.89
CA SER A 323 11.28 -8.33 -19.43
C SER A 323 12.20 -8.80 -20.53
N ASN A 324 12.98 -9.83 -20.24
CA ASN A 324 14.04 -10.31 -21.13
C ASN A 324 14.06 -11.85 -21.15
N ILE A 325 15.03 -12.43 -21.85
CA ILE A 325 15.11 -13.89 -22.01
C ILE A 325 15.33 -14.65 -20.70
N ASP A 326 15.96 -14.04 -19.70
CA ASP A 326 16.25 -14.65 -18.40
C ASP A 326 15.13 -14.40 -17.38
N SER A 327 14.38 -13.31 -17.56
CA SER A 327 13.25 -12.91 -16.72
C SER A 327 12.09 -12.47 -17.60
N THR A 328 11.45 -13.44 -18.26
CA THR A 328 10.37 -13.19 -19.22
C THR A 328 9.05 -13.00 -18.50
N ASP A 329 8.37 -11.90 -18.80
CA ASP A 329 7.04 -11.63 -18.27
C ASP A 329 6.00 -12.44 -19.04
N VAL A 330 4.96 -12.85 -18.33
CA VAL A 330 3.86 -13.64 -18.85
C VAL A 330 2.58 -12.83 -18.76
N ILE A 331 2.00 -12.52 -19.91
CA ILE A 331 0.68 -11.90 -20.01
C ILE A 331 -0.35 -12.99 -20.29
N SER A 332 -1.39 -13.04 -19.47
CA SER A 332 -2.55 -13.91 -19.66
C SER A 332 -3.83 -13.07 -19.63
N ALA A 333 -4.56 -12.99 -20.74
CA ALA A 333 -5.86 -12.33 -20.81
C ALA A 333 -6.99 -13.34 -21.06
N MET A 334 -8.18 -13.05 -20.52
CA MET A 334 -9.41 -13.73 -20.93
C MET A 334 -9.92 -13.20 -22.29
N THR A 335 -10.73 -13.98 -23.00
CA THR A 335 -11.20 -13.64 -24.35
C THR A 335 -11.93 -12.29 -24.43
N GLY A 336 -11.67 -11.50 -25.48
CA GLY A 336 -12.33 -10.22 -25.77
C GLY A 336 -11.73 -8.97 -25.11
N VAL A 337 -10.40 -8.92 -24.95
CA VAL A 337 -9.68 -7.82 -24.28
C VAL A 337 -8.91 -6.97 -25.30
N ASP A 338 -9.25 -5.69 -25.39
CA ASP A 338 -8.49 -4.69 -26.15
C ASP A 338 -7.37 -4.12 -25.27
N ALA A 339 -6.20 -4.79 -25.26
CA ALA A 339 -5.01 -4.31 -24.57
C ALA A 339 -4.12 -3.50 -25.51
N SER A 340 -3.52 -2.42 -25.00
CA SER A 340 -2.45 -1.71 -25.68
C SER A 340 -1.13 -1.95 -24.97
N PHE A 341 -0.07 -2.09 -25.74
CA PHE A 341 1.30 -2.27 -25.26
C PHE A 341 2.10 -1.00 -25.55
N SER A 342 2.78 -0.45 -24.57
CA SER A 342 3.59 0.75 -24.70
C SER A 342 4.97 0.49 -24.11
N VAL A 343 6.02 0.80 -24.87
CA VAL A 343 7.38 0.84 -24.34
C VAL A 343 7.80 2.29 -24.25
N THR A 344 8.04 2.78 -23.03
CA THR A 344 8.23 4.21 -22.77
C THR A 344 9.72 4.62 -22.80
N GLN A 345 10.61 3.76 -23.29
CA GLN A 345 12.01 4.11 -23.43
C GLN A 345 12.22 5.07 -24.61
N SER A 346 12.79 6.24 -24.32
CA SER A 346 12.79 7.47 -25.13
C SER A 346 13.47 7.43 -26.52
N VAL A 347 13.77 6.27 -27.12
CA VAL A 347 14.55 6.23 -28.38
C VAL A 347 14.06 5.20 -29.41
N VAL A 348 13.13 4.31 -29.07
CA VAL A 348 12.83 3.18 -29.94
C VAL A 348 11.41 3.27 -30.50
N SER A 349 11.26 3.81 -31.72
CA SER A 349 10.02 3.62 -32.47
C SER A 349 9.90 2.14 -32.85
N ALA A 350 8.96 1.41 -32.25
CA ALA A 350 8.67 0.05 -32.63
C ALA A 350 8.32 0.02 -34.13
N ASN A 351 9.22 -0.50 -34.96
CA ASN A 351 8.99 -0.75 -36.37
C ASN A 351 8.73 -2.25 -36.52
N PHE A 352 7.67 -2.64 -37.24
CA PHE A 352 7.61 -4.03 -37.65
C PHE A 352 8.76 -4.31 -38.58
N ALA A 353 9.55 -5.34 -38.25
CA ALA A 353 10.62 -5.79 -39.11
C ALA A 353 10.07 -6.01 -40.53
N ALA A 354 10.74 -5.42 -41.52
CA ALA A 354 10.37 -5.62 -42.91
C ALA A 354 10.43 -7.12 -43.24
N ALA A 355 9.55 -7.57 -44.13
CA ALA A 355 9.53 -8.98 -44.53
C ALA A 355 10.90 -9.37 -45.12
N THR A 356 11.68 -10.14 -44.37
CA THR A 356 13.05 -10.50 -44.71
C THR A 356 13.26 -12.00 -44.49
N THR A 357 14.19 -12.56 -45.26
CA THR A 357 14.66 -13.91 -45.05
C THR A 357 16.12 -13.87 -44.64
N VAL A 358 16.42 -14.27 -43.41
CA VAL A 358 17.81 -14.34 -42.92
C VAL A 358 18.07 -15.75 -42.41
N ASN A 359 19.06 -16.45 -42.96
CA ASN A 359 19.35 -17.86 -42.62
C ASN A 359 18.16 -18.83 -42.68
N GLY A 360 17.15 -18.54 -43.50
CA GLY A 360 15.92 -19.34 -43.60
C GLY A 360 14.81 -18.97 -42.60
N LEU A 361 15.01 -17.93 -41.79
CA LEU A 361 13.99 -17.27 -40.97
C LEU A 361 13.13 -16.37 -41.85
N ALA A 362 11.84 -16.64 -42.01
CA ALA A 362 10.92 -15.72 -42.67
C ALA A 362 10.29 -14.82 -41.61
N ILE A 363 10.70 -13.55 -41.58
CA ILE A 363 10.08 -12.53 -40.72
C ILE A 363 8.90 -11.95 -41.51
N GLY A 364 7.69 -12.06 -40.98
CA GLY A 364 6.49 -11.54 -41.63
C GLY A 364 6.38 -10.02 -41.45
N ALA A 365 5.95 -9.30 -42.49
CA ALA A 365 5.49 -7.93 -42.29
C ALA A 365 4.19 -7.95 -41.47
N SER A 366 4.09 -7.06 -40.48
CA SER A 366 2.91 -6.76 -39.63
C SER A 366 1.91 -7.92 -39.44
N GLY A 367 1.97 -8.60 -38.30
CA GLY A 367 0.91 -9.53 -37.87
C GLY A 367 0.99 -10.95 -38.45
N THR A 368 2.15 -11.41 -38.91
CA THR A 368 2.38 -12.83 -39.23
C THR A 368 3.55 -13.37 -38.42
N ALA A 369 3.31 -14.46 -37.67
CA ALA A 369 4.32 -15.15 -36.87
C ALA A 369 5.53 -15.51 -37.73
N SER A 370 6.73 -15.17 -37.26
CA SER A 370 7.96 -15.52 -37.98
C SER A 370 8.16 -17.04 -38.00
N ALA A 371 8.47 -17.58 -39.18
CA ALA A 371 8.73 -19.01 -39.36
C ALA A 371 10.23 -19.27 -39.23
N PHE A 372 10.63 -20.00 -38.20
CA PHE A 372 12.02 -20.36 -37.94
C PHE A 372 12.44 -21.63 -38.69
N SER A 373 13.71 -21.69 -39.07
CA SER A 373 14.28 -22.84 -39.77
C SER A 373 14.31 -24.10 -38.88
N ALA A 374 14.29 -25.28 -39.51
CA ALA A 374 14.33 -26.55 -38.81
C ALA A 374 15.62 -26.67 -37.98
N GLY A 375 15.49 -26.67 -36.65
CA GLY A 375 16.62 -26.72 -35.71
C GLY A 375 16.61 -25.61 -34.66
N ILE A 376 15.90 -24.50 -34.91
CA ILE A 376 15.74 -23.41 -33.94
C ILE A 376 14.48 -23.64 -33.09
N ASN A 377 14.61 -24.51 -32.10
CA ASN A 377 13.48 -25.12 -31.37
C ASN A 377 13.23 -24.58 -29.96
N THR A 378 14.08 -23.68 -29.45
CA THR A 378 13.92 -23.05 -28.13
C THR A 378 13.73 -21.54 -28.28
N VAL A 379 13.01 -20.91 -27.36
CA VAL A 379 12.84 -19.45 -27.30
C VAL A 379 14.18 -18.73 -27.30
N THR A 380 15.15 -19.18 -26.50
CA THR A 380 16.51 -18.62 -26.45
C THR A 380 17.21 -18.65 -27.81
N ALA A 381 17.20 -19.80 -28.51
CA ALA A 381 17.80 -19.90 -29.84
C ALA A 381 17.14 -18.98 -30.87
N ARG A 382 15.83 -18.72 -30.72
CA ARG A 382 15.09 -17.81 -31.60
C ARG A 382 15.44 -16.36 -31.30
N ALA A 383 15.47 -15.98 -30.03
CA ALA A 383 15.93 -14.67 -29.56
C ALA A 383 17.34 -14.37 -30.08
N THR A 384 18.28 -15.32 -29.98
CA THR A 384 19.65 -15.16 -30.51
C THR A 384 19.68 -14.92 -32.03
N GLU A 385 18.84 -15.62 -32.80
CA GLU A 385 18.76 -15.38 -34.24
C GLU A 385 18.18 -13.99 -34.52
N LEU A 386 17.11 -13.59 -33.82
CA LEU A 386 16.50 -12.27 -33.96
C LEU A 386 17.49 -11.14 -33.63
N ASP A 387 18.21 -11.24 -32.50
CA ASP A 387 19.25 -10.28 -32.13
C ASP A 387 20.33 -10.15 -33.22
N SER A 388 20.72 -11.26 -33.86
CA SER A 388 21.77 -11.21 -34.87
C SER A 388 21.37 -10.52 -36.18
N VAL A 389 20.07 -10.33 -36.44
CA VAL A 389 19.55 -9.88 -37.75
C VAL A 389 18.73 -8.60 -37.69
N LEU A 390 18.11 -8.33 -36.54
CA LEU A 390 17.26 -7.18 -36.34
C LEU A 390 18.04 -5.95 -35.92
N THR A 391 17.50 -4.79 -36.25
CA THR A 391 18.04 -3.50 -35.82
C THR A 391 17.24 -2.95 -34.66
N GLU A 392 17.87 -2.08 -33.85
CA GLU A 392 17.22 -1.40 -32.73
C GLU A 392 15.85 -0.82 -33.15
N GLY A 393 14.81 -1.27 -32.45
CA GLY A 393 13.40 -0.95 -32.65
C GLY A 393 12.59 -1.87 -33.52
N ASP A 394 13.23 -2.86 -34.14
CA ASP A 394 12.49 -3.91 -34.82
C ASP A 394 11.70 -4.75 -33.82
N THR A 395 10.42 -4.93 -34.12
CA THR A 395 9.47 -5.70 -33.34
C THR A 395 9.03 -6.95 -34.11
N VAL A 396 9.06 -8.10 -33.45
CA VAL A 396 8.70 -9.40 -34.04
C VAL A 396 7.79 -10.17 -33.10
N PHE A 397 6.79 -10.84 -33.68
CA PHE A 397 5.99 -11.85 -32.99
C PHE A 397 6.36 -13.25 -33.47
N PHE A 398 6.43 -14.20 -32.55
CA PHE A 398 6.67 -15.60 -32.88
C PHE A 398 6.01 -16.55 -31.89
N SER A 399 5.71 -17.76 -32.35
CA SER A 399 5.16 -18.82 -31.51
C SER A 399 6.17 -19.95 -31.34
N ASP A 400 6.46 -20.39 -30.13
CA ASP A 400 7.34 -21.54 -29.89
C ASP A 400 6.77 -22.86 -30.46
N ASN A 401 7.45 -23.97 -30.22
CA ASN A 401 6.99 -25.27 -30.71
C ASN A 401 5.76 -25.82 -29.96
N ALA A 402 5.46 -25.29 -28.76
CA ALA A 402 4.25 -25.61 -28.02
C ALA A 402 3.04 -24.76 -28.48
N GLY A 403 3.28 -23.73 -29.29
CA GLY A 403 2.27 -22.79 -29.77
C GLY A 403 2.06 -21.61 -28.81
N THR A 404 2.98 -21.36 -27.90
CA THR A 404 3.00 -20.17 -27.03
C THR A 404 3.56 -18.99 -27.80
N ASP A 405 2.84 -17.86 -27.78
CA ASP A 405 3.23 -16.66 -28.50
C ASP A 405 4.15 -15.76 -27.67
N TYR A 406 5.04 -15.05 -28.37
CA TYR A 406 6.03 -14.15 -27.81
C TYR A 406 6.09 -12.85 -28.62
N LEU A 407 6.20 -11.73 -27.90
CA LEU A 407 6.58 -10.43 -28.43
C LEU A 407 8.07 -10.21 -28.16
N TRP A 408 8.82 -9.92 -29.23
CA TRP A 408 10.22 -9.52 -29.17
C TRP A 408 10.38 -8.08 -29.65
N ILE A 409 11.20 -7.29 -28.95
CA ILE A 409 11.63 -5.97 -29.41
C ILE A 409 13.14 -5.90 -29.29
N GLN A 410 13.81 -5.65 -30.41
CA GLN A 410 15.23 -5.38 -30.44
C GLN A 410 15.50 -4.02 -29.79
N GLY A 411 16.21 -3.98 -28.68
CA GLY A 411 16.62 -2.72 -28.06
C GLY A 411 18.12 -2.44 -28.15
N GLY A 412 18.91 -3.47 -28.47
CA GLY A 412 20.35 -3.36 -28.73
C GLY A 412 20.72 -3.27 -30.22
N ALA A 413 22.01 -3.05 -30.48
CA ALA A 413 22.55 -3.18 -31.83
C ALA A 413 22.63 -4.66 -32.24
N ALA A 414 22.38 -4.99 -33.50
CA ALA A 414 22.39 -6.37 -33.98
C ALA A 414 23.61 -7.18 -33.50
N GLY A 415 23.36 -8.30 -32.83
CA GLY A 415 24.39 -9.21 -32.31
C GLY A 415 25.06 -8.70 -31.03
N SER A 416 24.43 -7.78 -30.29
CA SER A 416 24.89 -7.37 -28.96
C SER A 416 24.73 -8.46 -27.90
N GLY A 417 24.09 -9.57 -28.24
CA GLY A 417 23.56 -10.52 -27.28
C GLY A 417 22.22 -10.01 -26.73
N ASN A 418 21.64 -10.78 -25.81
CA ASN A 418 20.30 -10.50 -25.28
C ASN A 418 20.24 -9.28 -24.34
N ASP A 419 21.37 -8.61 -24.09
CA ASP A 419 21.45 -7.43 -23.23
C ASP A 419 20.80 -6.25 -23.93
N GLY A 420 19.60 -5.88 -23.48
CA GLY A 420 18.87 -4.73 -23.98
C GLY A 420 17.70 -5.06 -24.90
N ASP A 421 17.30 -6.33 -25.03
CA ASP A 421 16.11 -6.71 -25.80
C ASP A 421 14.91 -7.02 -24.90
N LEU A 422 13.71 -6.71 -25.39
CA LEU A 422 12.46 -7.07 -24.73
C LEU A 422 11.97 -8.42 -25.21
N LEU A 423 11.59 -9.29 -24.29
CA LEU A 423 10.85 -10.51 -24.60
C LEU A 423 9.68 -10.66 -23.62
N VAL A 424 8.47 -10.75 -24.17
CA VAL A 424 7.24 -10.95 -23.38
C VAL A 424 6.49 -12.17 -23.90
N GLN A 425 6.10 -13.08 -23.02
CA GLN A 425 5.25 -14.22 -23.32
C GLN A 425 3.77 -13.81 -23.30
N VAL A 426 3.04 -14.18 -24.34
CA VAL A 426 1.60 -13.92 -24.47
C VAL A 426 0.86 -15.26 -24.48
N ASN A 427 0.20 -15.59 -23.37
CA ASN A 427 -0.53 -16.85 -23.16
C ASN A 427 -2.01 -16.80 -23.59
N THR A 428 -2.35 -15.83 -24.44
CA THR A 428 -3.69 -15.67 -25.02
C THR A 428 -3.56 -15.51 -26.53
N ALA A 429 -4.50 -16.05 -27.28
CA ALA A 429 -4.49 -15.90 -28.74
C ALA A 429 -4.54 -14.41 -29.10
N VAL A 430 -3.65 -13.97 -30.00
CA VAL A 430 -3.63 -12.58 -30.46
C VAL A 430 -4.56 -12.44 -31.67
N SER A 431 -5.56 -11.56 -31.59
CA SER A 431 -6.57 -11.36 -32.64
C SER A 431 -6.15 -10.32 -33.69
N ALA A 432 -5.46 -9.26 -33.27
CA ALA A 432 -4.91 -8.23 -34.14
C ALA A 432 -3.74 -7.50 -33.46
N ILE A 433 -2.84 -6.92 -34.26
CA ILE A 433 -1.71 -6.13 -33.78
C ILE A 433 -1.59 -4.90 -34.67
N GLN A 434 -1.50 -3.72 -34.08
CA GLN A 434 -1.40 -2.44 -34.80
C GLN A 434 -0.34 -1.54 -34.14
N ILE A 435 0.47 -0.85 -34.93
CA ILE A 435 1.27 0.26 -34.40
C ILE A 435 0.39 1.51 -34.47
N ALA A 436 0.02 2.04 -33.30
CA ALA A 436 -0.86 3.20 -33.21
C ALA A 436 -0.06 4.49 -33.42
N GLY A 437 0.28 4.82 -34.67
CA GLY A 437 0.70 6.17 -35.11
C GLY A 437 1.77 6.90 -34.28
N GLY A 438 2.64 6.17 -33.56
CA GLY A 438 3.57 6.69 -32.54
C GLY A 438 4.48 5.58 -31.98
N THR A 439 5.03 5.73 -30.76
CA THR A 439 5.90 4.75 -30.07
C THR A 439 5.16 3.60 -29.38
N ALA A 440 3.82 3.55 -29.47
CA ALA A 440 2.99 2.54 -28.82
C ALA A 440 2.50 1.46 -29.81
N LEU A 441 2.48 0.21 -29.35
CA LEU A 441 2.08 -0.99 -30.06
C LEU A 441 0.74 -1.51 -29.48
N THR A 442 -0.36 -1.44 -30.20
CA THR A 442 -1.64 -2.01 -29.74
C THR A 442 -1.71 -3.50 -30.08
N ILE A 443 -2.12 -4.35 -29.13
CA ILE A 443 -2.26 -5.80 -29.28
C ILE A 443 -3.67 -6.21 -28.82
N ASP A 444 -4.56 -6.47 -29.76
CA ASP A 444 -5.92 -6.92 -29.45
C ASP A 444 -5.88 -8.42 -29.12
N LEU A 445 -6.23 -8.79 -27.89
CA LEU A 445 -6.20 -10.17 -27.40
C LEU A 445 -7.58 -10.82 -27.62
N ALA A 446 -7.59 -12.02 -28.23
CA ALA A 446 -8.78 -12.75 -28.69
C ALA A 446 -9.57 -13.36 -27.54
#